data_AF-A0A3C1BLE1-F1
#
_entry.id   AF-A0A3C1BLE1-F1
#
_cell.length_a   1.000
_cell.length_b   1.000
_cell.length_c   1.000
_cell.angle_alpha   90.00
_cell.angle_beta   90.00
_cell.angle_gamma   90.00
#
_symmetry.space_group_name_H-M   'P 1'
#
loop_
_entity.id
_entity.type
_entity.pdbx_description
1 polymer ?
#
loop_
_entity_poly.entity_id
_entity_poly.type
_entity_poly.pdbx_seq_one_letter_code
_entity_poly.pdbx_strand_id
1 'polypeptide(L)' 'MLIQLTNQKAAGLLHELEELNLIKVLKENIGPEKPKLSDKYRGILSKEEGKKLNEHIKQMRSEWNSI' A
#
# COMPACT_ATOMS: atom_id res chain seq x y z
N MET A 1 11.36 -13.79 10.06
CA MET A 1 12.01 -12.89 11.02
C MET A 1 12.49 -11.67 10.23
N LEU A 2 12.06 -10.47 10.58
CA LEU A 2 12.48 -9.23 9.93
C LEU A 2 13.54 -8.57 10.79
N ILE A 3 14.70 -8.27 10.21
CA ILE A 3 15.81 -7.63 10.90
C ILE A 3 15.89 -6.19 10.40
N GLN A 4 15.67 -5.23 11.29
CA GLN A 4 15.84 -3.82 10.96
C GLN A 4 17.28 -3.40 11.21
N LEU A 5 17.90 -2.78 10.21
CA LEU A 5 19.22 -2.22 10.35
C LEU A 5 19.14 -0.88 11.08
N THR A 6 19.64 -0.83 12.31
CA THR A 6 19.62 0.39 13.14
C THR A 6 20.87 1.25 12.97
N ASN A 7 21.94 0.69 12.40
CA ASN A 7 23.21 1.37 12.22
C ASN A 7 23.87 0.95 10.90
N GLN A 8 24.46 1.91 10.18
CA GLN A 8 25.20 1.63 8.95
C GLN A 8 26.37 0.67 9.16
N LYS A 9 26.99 0.65 10.34
CA LYS A 9 28.04 -0.34 10.69
C LYS A 9 27.53 -1.78 10.68
N ALA A 10 26.24 -1.99 10.98
CA ALA A 10 25.65 -3.33 10.93
C ALA A 10 25.50 -3.84 9.50
N ALA A 11 25.53 -2.98 8.48
CA ALA A 11 25.55 -3.43 7.08
C ALA A 11 26.84 -4.20 6.76
N GLY A 12 27.98 -3.73 7.29
CA GLY A 12 29.27 -4.42 7.14
C GLY A 12 29.23 -5.81 7.77
N LEU A 13 28.72 -5.91 9.00
CA LEU A 13 28.55 -7.20 9.69
C LEU A 13 27.66 -8.18 8.93
N LEU A 14 26.58 -7.69 8.31
CA LEU A 14 25.73 -8.54 7.46
C LEU A 14 26.46 -9.03 6.21
N HIS A 15 27.32 -8.19 5.63
CA HIS A 15 28.13 -8.57 4.48
C HIS A 15 29.16 -9.64 4.85
N GLU A 16 29.83 -9.50 6.00
CA GLU A 16 30.77 -10.50 6.51
C GLU A 16 30.07 -11.85 6.78
N LEU A 17 28.85 -11.83 7.32
CA LEU A 17 28.05 -13.04 7.52
C LEU A 17 27.56 -13.66 6.20
N GLU A 18 27.34 -12.84 5.18
CA GLU A 18 27.01 -13.28 3.82
C GLU A 18 28.22 -13.90 3.11
N GLU A 19 29.42 -13.34 3.26
CA GLU A 19 30.69 -13.92 2.76
C GLU A 19 30.96 -15.30 3.36
N LEU A 20 30.62 -15.48 4.64
CA LEU A 20 30.69 -16.77 5.33
C LEU A 20 29.54 -17.72 4.94
N ASN A 21 28.63 -17.32 4.05
CA ASN A 21 27.45 -18.07 3.60
C ASN A 21 26.50 -18.50 4.74
N LEU A 22 26.53 -17.79 5.87
CA LEU A 22 25.69 -18.09 7.03
C LEU A 22 24.28 -17.52 6.89
N ILE A 23 24.17 -16.37 6.23
CA ILE A 23 22.91 -15.70 5.92
C ILE A 23 22.94 -15.18 4.49
N LYS A 24 21.75 -14.97 3.91
CA LYS A 24 21.61 -14.31 2.61
C LYS A 24 20.60 -13.18 2.75
N VAL A 25 20.99 -11.96 2.41
CA VAL A 25 20.07 -10.82 2.49
C VAL A 25 19.11 -10.91 1.31
N LEU A 26 17.93 -11.46 1.56
CA LEU A 26 16.85 -11.44 0.58
C LEU A 26 16.29 -10.02 0.54
N LYS A 27 16.67 -9.26 -0.49
CA LYS A 27 15.91 -8.06 -0.85
C LYS A 27 14.51 -8.58 -1.21
N GLU A 28 13.52 -8.25 -0.39
CA GLU A 28 12.14 -8.44 -0.79
C GLU A 28 12.02 -7.86 -2.19
N ASN A 29 11.47 -8.68 -3.11
CA ASN A 29 11.02 -8.16 -4.39
C ASN A 29 9.94 -7.14 -4.03
N ILE A 30 10.34 -5.88 -3.87
CA ILE A 30 9.47 -4.72 -4.00
C ILE A 30 9.05 -4.78 -5.47
N GLY A 31 8.10 -5.67 -5.76
CA GLY A 31 7.40 -5.67 -7.03
C GLY A 31 6.85 -4.26 -7.23
N PRO A 32 6.69 -3.83 -8.50
CA PRO A 32 6.23 -2.48 -8.80
C PRO A 32 5.06 -2.14 -7.89
N GLU A 33 5.20 -1.03 -7.13
CA GLU A 33 4.20 -0.53 -6.21
C GLU A 33 2.83 -0.74 -6.84
N LYS A 34 1.99 -1.59 -6.21
CA LYS A 34 0.64 -1.84 -6.74
C LYS A 34 0.00 -0.47 -6.91
N PRO A 35 -0.40 -0.08 -8.14
CA PRO A 35 -0.88 1.27 -8.39
C PRO A 35 -2.03 1.51 -7.43
N LYS A 36 -1.94 2.58 -6.64
CA LYS A 36 -3.00 2.93 -5.70
C LYS A 36 -4.28 3.03 -6.50
N LEU A 37 -5.35 2.41 -5.99
CA LEU A 37 -6.67 2.46 -6.65
C LEU A 37 -7.09 3.92 -6.88
N SER A 38 -6.71 4.83 -5.99
CA SER A 38 -6.89 6.28 -6.19
C SER A 38 -6.37 6.79 -7.53
N ASP A 39 -5.21 6.33 -7.98
CA ASP A 39 -4.60 6.75 -9.25
C ASP A 39 -5.25 6.06 -10.45
N LYS A 40 -5.66 4.80 -10.31
CA LYS A 40 -6.35 4.05 -11.38
C LYS A 40 -7.74 4.61 -11.70
N TYR A 41 -8.46 5.06 -10.67
CA TYR A 41 -9.84 5.54 -10.82
C TYR A 41 -9.93 7.08 -10.74
N ARG A 42 -8.80 7.82 -10.81
CA ARG A 42 -8.80 9.29 -10.82
C ARG A 42 -9.35 9.81 -12.15
N GLY A 43 -10.43 10.59 -12.10
CA GLY A 43 -10.96 11.29 -13.28
C GLY A 43 -11.82 10.43 -14.22
N ILE A 44 -12.06 9.15 -13.91
CA ILE A 44 -12.99 8.32 -14.67
C ILE A 44 -14.46 8.71 -14.44
N LEU A 45 -14.75 9.31 -13.27
CA LEU A 45 -16.09 9.70 -12.87
C LEU A 45 -16.20 11.21 -13.02
N SER A 46 -17.06 11.64 -13.94
CA SER A 46 -17.39 13.04 -14.11
C SER A 46 -17.99 13.61 -12.82
N LYS A 47 -17.72 14.88 -12.52
CA LYS A 47 -18.20 15.54 -11.29
C LYS A 47 -19.72 15.44 -11.14
N GLU A 48 -20.45 15.47 -12.25
CA GLU A 48 -21.92 15.37 -12.29
C GLU A 48 -22.41 13.96 -11.92
N GLU A 49 -21.77 12.91 -12.46
CA GLU A 49 -22.12 11.53 -12.15
C GLU A 49 -21.76 11.16 -10.71
N GLY A 50 -20.64 11.67 -10.21
CA GLY A 50 -20.26 11.51 -8.80
C GLY A 50 -21.24 12.18 -7.84
N LYS A 51 -21.77 13.35 -8.20
CA LYS A 51 -22.78 14.04 -7.39
C LYS A 51 -24.10 13.24 -7.37
N LYS A 52 -24.54 12.73 -8.52
CA LYS A 52 -25.75 11.90 -8.62
C LYS A 52 -25.63 10.61 -7.81
N LEU A 53 -24.49 9.92 -7.89
CA LEU A 53 -24.22 8.71 -7.11
C LEU A 53 -24.22 9.01 -5.61
N ASN A 54 -23.57 10.10 -5.19
CA ASN A 54 -23.49 10.47 -3.78
C ASN A 54 -24.86 10.84 -3.19
N GLU A 55 -25.70 11.54 -3.95
CA GLU A 55 -27.08 11.85 -3.54
C GLU A 55 -27.93 10.58 -3.43
N HIS A 56 -27.80 9.65 -4.37
CA HIS A 56 -28.48 8.36 -4.31
C HIS A 56 -28.05 7.52 -3.10
N ILE A 57 -26.76 7.50 -2.78
CA ILE A 57 -26.22 6.83 -1.59
C ILE A 57 -26.76 7.46 -0.29
N LYS A 58 -26.85 8.80 -0.24
CA LYS A 58 -27.44 9.49 0.92
C LYS A 58 -28.91 9.14 1.09
N GLN A 59 -29.68 9.12 0.00
CA GLN A 59 -31.09 8.75 0.04
C GLN A 59 -31.26 7.35 0.62
N MET A 60 -30.53 6.36 0.08
CA MET A 60 -30.54 5.01 0.63
C MET A 60 -30.18 5.00 2.12
N ARG A 61 -29.06 5.61 2.53
CA ARG A 61 -28.67 5.66 3.95
C ARG A 61 -29.72 6.30 4.86
N SER A 62 -30.43 7.31 4.36
CA SER A 62 -31.53 7.93 5.10
C SER A 62 -32.70 6.97 5.29
N GLU A 63 -33.00 6.14 4.28
CA GLU A 63 -34.03 5.11 4.38
C GLU A 63 -33.64 4.03 5.39
N TRP A 64 -32.37 3.62 5.44
CA TRP A 64 -31.86 2.65 6.43
C TRP A 64 -31.81 3.20 7.87
N ASN A 65 -31.60 4.50 8.06
CA ASN A 65 -31.62 5.15 9.38
C ASN A 65 -33.04 5.44 9.90
N SER A 66 -34.06 5.28 9.05
CA SER A 66 -35.46 5.50 9.40
C SER A 66 -36.20 4.21 9.79
N ILE A 67 -35.45 3.13 10.01
CA ILE A 67 -35.90 1.79 10.45
C ILE A 67 -35.27 1.51 11.81
#